data_AF-A0A8T5A3Q9-F1
#
_entry.id   AF-A0A8T5A3Q9-F1
#
_cell.length_a   1.000
_cell.length_b   1.000
_cell.length_c   1.000
_cell.angle_alpha   90.00
_cell.angle_beta   90.00
_cell.angle_gamma   90.00
#
_symmetry.space_group_name_H-M   'P 1'
#
loop_
_entity.id
_entity.type
_entity.pdbx_description
1 polymer ?
#
loop_
_entity_poly.entity_id
_entity_poly.type
_entity_poly.pdbx_seq_one_letter_code
_entity_poly.pdbx_strand_id
1 'polypeptide(L)'
;MKKILVVLGAFLILGIFSSSSLIRVALCFPLRSIPPIVSTDWLYENLDLPGLIVLDIRSPEEYNAGHIPGAINVPSYMWYTNPPFGEAVPWMEMPPQDYLFELIGNSSITRYSRVVVVGSTSGPLSPVPFALYNTATITRVAITLLYAGLVDVAILDGGYDKWVADGYPVEITPNVPTLKVYSGILKKDMIVSKEYVASRVGRAVIVDSRDLEVYLGFIQEPWTARPGHIPTARSFSTPWLWNIHVNVTTGMAVYTTYRDIESLRVLAECIIGADKEQEVIIYCGVGGYASTMYFILAEVLGYTNVKIYDGSAQEWTADLSLPVVYEGLGSEYMELSRNYTMLRETYDSLRETYDSLQRAYNDLQEKYNSLQKTYNDLRSSYDKLSSDYSKLKGDHEKLTRSYEELLSKYNTLVATTVPSQLLYMFIATTIIFIIVSIYLAIKVRRVGRK
;
A
#
# COMPACT_ATOMS: atom_id res chain seq x y z
N MET A 1 17.70 -80.54 -72.01
CA MET A 1 19.07 -80.36 -72.54
C MET A 1 19.30 -78.88 -72.80
N LYS A 2 20.40 -78.32 -72.22
CA LYS A 2 21.04 -77.01 -72.45
C LYS A 2 20.23 -75.76 -71.99
N LYS A 3 20.59 -75.13 -70.85
CA LYS A 3 21.66 -74.10 -70.61
C LYS A 3 21.22 -72.72 -71.15
N ILE A 4 21.42 -71.53 -70.55
CA ILE A 4 21.98 -70.94 -69.31
C ILE A 4 21.88 -69.39 -69.50
N LEU A 5 21.79 -68.56 -68.42
CA LEU A 5 22.12 -67.10 -68.32
C LEU A 5 21.25 -66.09 -69.15
N VAL A 6 21.04 -64.79 -68.83
CA VAL A 6 21.25 -63.88 -67.67
C VAL A 6 20.71 -62.48 -68.03
N VAL A 7 20.25 -61.74 -67.00
CA VAL A 7 20.30 -60.27 -66.78
C VAL A 7 19.32 -59.28 -67.48
N LEU A 8 18.66 -58.54 -66.56
CA LEU A 8 18.13 -57.17 -66.56
C LEU A 8 17.56 -56.56 -67.85
N GLY A 9 16.27 -56.24 -67.80
CA GLY A 9 15.62 -55.26 -68.68
C GLY A 9 14.27 -54.83 -68.12
N ALA A 10 14.19 -53.56 -67.74
CA ALA A 10 13.03 -52.68 -67.61
C ALA A 10 11.62 -53.30 -67.63
N PHE A 11 10.86 -53.11 -66.54
CA PHE A 11 9.40 -53.11 -66.58
C PHE A 11 8.89 -51.72 -66.23
N LEU A 12 8.45 -51.02 -67.28
CA LEU A 12 7.42 -49.99 -67.19
C LEU A 12 6.25 -50.51 -68.03
N ILE A 13 5.03 -50.44 -67.48
CA ILE A 13 3.71 -50.20 -68.12
C ILE A 13 2.59 -51.05 -67.48
N LEU A 14 1.76 -50.30 -66.74
CA LEU A 14 0.28 -50.30 -66.66
C LEU A 14 -0.50 -51.59 -66.36
N GLY A 15 -1.33 -51.51 -65.32
CA GLY A 15 -2.48 -52.42 -65.20
C GLY A 15 -3.33 -52.30 -63.94
N ILE A 16 -4.20 -51.27 -63.90
CA ILE A 16 -5.58 -51.32 -63.37
C ILE A 16 -5.82 -51.17 -61.85
N PHE A 17 -6.26 -49.96 -61.52
CA PHE A 17 -7.26 -49.53 -60.53
C PHE A 17 -8.05 -50.62 -59.78
N SER A 18 -7.96 -50.58 -58.45
CA SER A 18 -9.13 -50.69 -57.57
C SER A 18 -9.10 -49.55 -56.55
N SER A 19 -9.82 -48.50 -56.88
CA SER A 19 -10.05 -47.31 -56.06
C SER A 19 -10.87 -47.65 -54.82
N SER A 20 -10.23 -47.67 -53.65
CA SER A 20 -10.89 -47.29 -52.39
C SER A 20 -10.30 -45.95 -51.96
N SER A 21 -10.91 -44.88 -52.46
CA SER A 21 -10.64 -43.51 -52.08
C SER A 21 -11.01 -43.33 -50.60
N LEU A 22 -10.10 -43.68 -49.71
CA LEU A 22 -10.03 -43.05 -48.39
C LEU A 22 -9.63 -41.60 -48.64
N ILE A 23 -10.63 -40.75 -48.88
CA ILE A 23 -10.50 -39.33 -48.63
C ILE A 23 -10.20 -39.24 -47.13
N ARG A 24 -8.91 -39.24 -46.78
CA ARG A 24 -8.48 -38.62 -45.55
C ARG A 24 -8.87 -37.16 -45.72
N VAL A 25 -10.02 -36.78 -45.18
CA VAL A 25 -10.24 -35.39 -44.79
C VAL A 25 -9.15 -35.15 -43.76
N ALA A 26 -7.99 -34.68 -44.22
CA ALA A 26 -7.13 -33.92 -43.37
C ALA A 26 -8.02 -32.76 -42.91
N LEU A 27 -8.53 -32.86 -41.69
CA LEU A 27 -8.92 -31.69 -40.92
C LEU A 27 -7.66 -30.83 -40.87
N CYS A 28 -7.49 -30.00 -41.90
CA CYS A 28 -6.54 -28.93 -41.91
C CYS A 28 -7.12 -27.95 -40.89
N PHE A 29 -6.82 -28.21 -39.61
CA PHE A 29 -6.99 -27.20 -38.59
C PHE A 29 -6.19 -26.01 -39.10
N PRO A 30 -6.82 -24.85 -39.37
CA PRO A 30 -6.05 -23.72 -39.84
C PRO A 30 -4.99 -23.44 -38.77
N LEU A 31 -3.72 -23.52 -39.15
CA LEU A 31 -2.66 -23.02 -38.31
C LEU A 31 -2.91 -21.53 -38.09
N ARG A 32 -2.66 -21.06 -36.87
CA ARG A 32 -2.72 -19.64 -36.53
C ARG A 32 -1.89 -18.83 -37.52
N SER A 33 -2.47 -17.77 -38.08
CA SER A 33 -1.83 -16.92 -39.10
C SER A 33 -1.21 -15.63 -38.54
N ILE A 34 -1.49 -15.31 -37.27
CA ILE A 34 -0.90 -14.18 -36.54
C ILE A 34 -0.33 -14.65 -35.18
N PRO A 35 0.69 -14.00 -34.61
CA PRO A 35 1.15 -14.30 -33.25
C PRO A 35 0.03 -14.10 -32.20
N PRO A 36 -0.01 -14.87 -31.09
CA PRO A 36 -0.97 -14.68 -29.99
C PRO A 36 -0.82 -13.32 -29.30
N ILE A 37 0.40 -12.81 -29.21
CA ILE A 37 0.71 -11.49 -28.66
C ILE A 37 1.39 -10.71 -29.78
N VAL A 38 0.82 -9.58 -30.15
CA VAL A 38 1.37 -8.69 -31.18
C VAL A 38 1.83 -7.39 -30.53
N SER A 39 2.94 -6.83 -31.01
CA SER A 39 3.40 -5.51 -30.57
C SER A 39 2.56 -4.40 -31.21
N THR A 40 2.67 -3.20 -30.63
CA THR A 40 2.15 -1.96 -31.22
C THR A 40 2.74 -1.69 -32.61
N ASP A 41 4.05 -1.91 -32.79
CA ASP A 41 4.71 -1.83 -34.09
C ASP A 41 4.10 -2.79 -35.12
N TRP A 42 3.90 -4.05 -34.74
CA TRP A 42 3.30 -5.04 -35.62
C TRP A 42 1.89 -4.62 -36.03
N LEU A 43 1.07 -4.19 -35.07
CA LEU A 43 -0.31 -3.77 -35.39
C LEU A 43 -0.31 -2.55 -36.31
N TYR A 44 0.55 -1.56 -36.05
CA TYR A 44 0.68 -0.36 -36.88
C TYR A 44 1.04 -0.69 -38.34
N GLU A 45 2.00 -1.59 -38.54
CA GLU A 45 2.41 -2.04 -39.88
C GLU A 45 1.36 -2.90 -40.60
N ASN A 46 0.37 -3.44 -39.87
CA ASN A 46 -0.60 -4.41 -40.38
C ASN A 46 -2.06 -3.95 -40.28
N LEU A 47 -2.33 -2.67 -40.02
CA LEU A 47 -3.72 -2.15 -39.93
C LEU A 47 -4.56 -2.48 -41.19
N ASP A 48 -3.94 -2.50 -42.37
CA ASP A 48 -4.60 -2.80 -43.64
C ASP A 48 -4.64 -4.31 -43.98
N LEU A 49 -4.23 -5.19 -43.06
CA LEU A 49 -4.19 -6.63 -43.31
C LEU A 49 -5.61 -7.17 -43.58
N PRO A 50 -5.85 -7.85 -44.72
CA PRO A 50 -7.19 -8.32 -45.05
C PRO A 50 -7.78 -9.25 -43.99
N GLY A 51 -8.98 -8.90 -43.52
CA GLY A 51 -9.71 -9.66 -42.51
C GLY A 51 -9.24 -9.44 -41.07
N LEU A 52 -8.34 -8.47 -40.83
CA LEU A 52 -8.01 -7.99 -39.49
C LEU A 52 -9.15 -7.17 -38.92
N ILE A 53 -9.50 -7.44 -37.66
CA ILE A 53 -10.43 -6.69 -36.84
C ILE A 53 -9.67 -6.28 -35.58
N VAL A 54 -9.54 -4.97 -35.36
CA VAL A 54 -9.06 -4.44 -34.09
C VAL A 54 -10.28 -4.25 -33.19
N LEU A 55 -10.37 -5.05 -32.13
CA LEU A 55 -11.50 -5.08 -31.20
C LEU A 55 -11.14 -4.31 -29.94
N ASP A 56 -11.66 -3.11 -29.80
CA ASP A 56 -11.47 -2.25 -28.64
C ASP A 56 -12.51 -2.56 -27.56
N ILE A 57 -12.08 -3.07 -26.42
CA ILE A 57 -12.95 -3.55 -25.34
C ILE A 57 -13.09 -2.53 -24.20
N ARG A 58 -12.53 -1.32 -24.36
CA ARG A 58 -12.66 -0.22 -23.39
C ARG A 58 -14.08 0.33 -23.36
N SER A 59 -14.36 1.21 -22.40
CA SER A 59 -15.66 1.86 -22.35
C SER A 59 -15.93 2.70 -23.61
N PRO A 60 -17.20 2.92 -23.99
CA PRO A 60 -17.52 3.80 -25.11
C PRO A 60 -16.94 5.21 -24.95
N GLU A 61 -16.87 5.71 -23.71
CA GLU A 61 -16.28 7.01 -23.39
C GLU A 61 -14.77 7.04 -23.68
N GLU A 62 -14.03 6.02 -23.22
CA GLU A 62 -12.59 5.88 -23.49
C GLU A 62 -12.30 5.75 -24.99
N TYR A 63 -13.10 4.96 -25.69
CA TYR A 63 -12.99 4.78 -27.15
C TYR A 63 -13.29 6.07 -27.92
N ASN A 64 -14.36 6.78 -27.57
CA ASN A 64 -14.74 8.04 -28.22
C ASN A 64 -13.75 9.17 -27.96
N ALA A 65 -13.02 9.13 -26.84
CA ALA A 65 -11.93 10.06 -26.55
C ALA A 65 -10.69 9.82 -27.44
N GLY A 66 -10.52 8.59 -27.94
CA GLY A 66 -9.47 8.21 -28.87
C GLY A 66 -9.34 6.69 -28.98
N HIS A 67 -9.15 6.18 -30.19
CA HIS A 67 -8.99 4.74 -30.45
C HIS A 67 -8.03 4.47 -31.60
N ILE A 68 -7.58 3.22 -31.72
CA ILE A 68 -6.70 2.77 -32.81
C ILE A 68 -7.47 2.89 -34.14
N PRO A 69 -6.85 3.39 -35.23
CA PRO A 69 -7.53 3.53 -36.52
C PRO A 69 -8.23 2.27 -37.00
N GLY A 70 -9.48 2.39 -37.42
CA GLY A 70 -10.31 1.27 -37.87
C GLY A 70 -10.81 0.31 -36.78
N ALA A 71 -10.49 0.56 -35.50
CA ALA A 71 -10.94 -0.29 -34.41
C ALA A 71 -12.45 -0.18 -34.15
N ILE A 72 -13.07 -1.29 -33.80
CA ILE A 72 -14.49 -1.39 -33.44
C ILE A 72 -14.63 -1.51 -31.93
N ASN A 73 -15.52 -0.73 -31.31
CA ASN A 73 -15.76 -0.79 -29.87
C ASN A 73 -16.83 -1.83 -29.50
N VAL A 74 -16.45 -2.78 -28.64
CA VAL A 74 -17.38 -3.72 -27.99
C VAL A 74 -16.90 -3.93 -26.55
N PRO A 75 -17.48 -3.19 -25.58
CA PRO A 75 -17.01 -3.19 -24.20
C PRO A 75 -16.88 -4.58 -23.57
N SER A 76 -15.87 -4.75 -22.74
CA SER A 76 -15.49 -6.03 -22.12
C SER A 76 -16.64 -6.77 -21.44
N TYR A 77 -17.52 -6.06 -20.74
CA TYR A 77 -18.66 -6.63 -20.01
C TYR A 77 -19.69 -7.35 -20.89
N MET A 78 -19.64 -7.22 -22.22
CA MET A 78 -20.52 -7.95 -23.13
C MET A 78 -20.05 -9.39 -23.39
N TRP A 79 -18.81 -9.73 -23.05
CA TRP A 79 -18.15 -10.98 -23.48
C TRP A 79 -18.19 -12.12 -22.45
N TYR A 80 -18.84 -11.91 -21.31
CA TYR A 80 -18.93 -12.86 -20.22
C TYR A 80 -20.20 -12.61 -19.40
N THR A 81 -20.50 -13.45 -18.41
CA THR A 81 -21.70 -13.28 -17.57
C THR A 81 -21.51 -12.25 -16.46
N ASN A 82 -22.62 -11.62 -16.06
CA ASN A 82 -22.75 -10.67 -14.95
C ASN A 82 -21.72 -9.51 -14.94
N PRO A 83 -22.00 -8.36 -15.61
CA PRO A 83 -23.07 -8.09 -16.60
C PRO A 83 -22.89 -8.89 -17.90
N PRO A 84 -23.89 -9.00 -18.81
CA PRO A 84 -25.21 -8.35 -18.83
C PRO A 84 -26.36 -9.17 -18.21
N PHE A 85 -26.09 -10.37 -17.66
CA PHE A 85 -27.12 -11.33 -17.22
C PHE A 85 -27.56 -11.18 -15.74
N GLY A 86 -26.92 -10.28 -14.99
CA GLY A 86 -27.25 -9.98 -13.58
C GLY A 86 -26.67 -10.94 -12.54
N GLU A 87 -26.92 -10.64 -11.26
CA GLU A 87 -26.29 -11.28 -10.09
C GLU A 87 -26.70 -12.73 -9.83
N ALA A 88 -27.74 -13.23 -10.51
CA ALA A 88 -28.20 -14.61 -10.37
C ALA A 88 -27.26 -15.63 -11.02
N VAL A 89 -26.29 -15.16 -11.82
CA VAL A 89 -25.29 -15.98 -12.50
C VAL A 89 -23.91 -15.64 -11.92
N PRO A 90 -23.01 -16.63 -11.73
CA PRO A 90 -21.65 -16.37 -11.30
C PRO A 90 -20.93 -15.38 -12.23
N TRP A 91 -19.94 -14.69 -11.68
CA TRP A 91 -19.23 -13.64 -12.39
C TRP A 91 -18.34 -14.25 -13.49
N MET A 92 -18.37 -13.64 -14.66
CA MET A 92 -17.48 -13.91 -15.79
C MET A 92 -17.46 -15.34 -16.34
N GLU A 93 -18.55 -16.11 -16.23
CA GLU A 93 -18.72 -17.37 -16.95
C GLU A 93 -18.88 -17.13 -18.47
N MET A 94 -18.86 -18.21 -19.25
CA MET A 94 -19.12 -18.14 -20.69
C MET A 94 -20.59 -17.78 -20.99
N PRO A 95 -20.86 -16.80 -21.87
CA PRO A 95 -22.23 -16.46 -22.24
C PRO A 95 -22.95 -17.62 -22.97
N PRO A 96 -24.29 -17.62 -22.97
CA PRO A 96 -25.08 -18.52 -23.81
C PRO A 96 -24.65 -18.44 -25.29
N GLN A 97 -24.70 -19.58 -25.98
CA GLN A 97 -24.15 -19.72 -27.34
C GLN A 97 -24.82 -18.79 -28.36
N ASP A 98 -26.14 -18.67 -28.30
CA ASP A 98 -26.94 -17.82 -29.19
C ASP A 98 -26.56 -16.35 -29.03
N TYR A 99 -26.51 -15.85 -27.79
CA TYR A 99 -26.05 -14.51 -27.47
C TYR A 99 -24.61 -14.28 -27.96
N LEU A 100 -23.71 -15.22 -27.65
CA LEU A 100 -22.30 -15.09 -28.01
C LEU A 100 -22.09 -15.04 -29.53
N PHE A 101 -22.79 -15.89 -30.28
CA PHE A 101 -22.67 -15.92 -31.74
C PHE A 101 -23.27 -14.67 -32.39
N GLU A 102 -24.38 -14.16 -31.86
CA GLU A 102 -24.94 -12.88 -32.28
C GLU A 102 -23.98 -11.72 -32.01
N LEU A 103 -23.40 -11.66 -30.80
CA LEU A 103 -22.44 -10.63 -30.43
C LEU A 103 -21.25 -10.60 -31.39
N ILE A 104 -20.61 -11.75 -31.63
CA ILE A 104 -19.46 -11.88 -32.52
C ILE A 104 -19.82 -11.41 -33.94
N GLY A 105 -20.96 -11.85 -34.47
CA GLY A 105 -21.43 -11.43 -35.78
C GLY A 105 -21.68 -9.92 -35.87
N ASN A 106 -22.26 -9.33 -34.84
CA ASN A 106 -22.52 -7.90 -34.74
C ASN A 106 -21.22 -7.09 -34.63
N SER A 107 -20.12 -7.68 -34.17
CA SER A 107 -18.79 -7.06 -34.12
C SER A 107 -18.00 -7.10 -35.45
N SER A 108 -18.65 -7.45 -36.57
CA SER A 108 -18.01 -7.68 -37.88
C SER A 108 -17.11 -8.91 -37.97
N ILE A 109 -17.13 -9.77 -36.96
CA ILE A 109 -16.23 -10.91 -36.86
C ILE A 109 -16.87 -12.13 -37.52
N THR A 110 -16.06 -12.85 -38.30
CA THR A 110 -16.38 -14.16 -38.86
C THR A 110 -15.43 -15.21 -38.31
N ARG A 111 -15.71 -16.49 -38.54
CA ARG A 111 -14.79 -17.58 -38.16
C ARG A 111 -13.40 -17.53 -38.81
N TYR A 112 -13.22 -16.69 -39.83
CA TYR A 112 -11.96 -16.51 -40.56
C TYR A 112 -11.28 -15.17 -40.28
N SER A 113 -11.89 -14.34 -39.43
CA SER A 113 -11.32 -13.05 -39.06
C SER A 113 -10.08 -13.24 -38.20
N ARG A 114 -9.11 -12.34 -38.38
CA ARG A 114 -7.99 -12.13 -37.48
C ARG A 114 -8.42 -11.07 -36.48
N VAL A 115 -8.43 -11.37 -35.19
CA VAL A 115 -8.92 -10.43 -34.18
C VAL A 115 -7.77 -10.06 -33.26
N VAL A 116 -7.45 -8.77 -33.17
CA VAL A 116 -6.53 -8.23 -32.16
C VAL A 116 -7.38 -7.52 -31.11
N VAL A 117 -7.40 -8.08 -29.89
CA VAL A 117 -8.13 -7.52 -28.75
C VAL A 117 -7.29 -6.44 -28.08
N VAL A 118 -7.89 -5.29 -27.86
CA VAL A 118 -7.25 -4.09 -27.32
C VAL A 118 -8.05 -3.56 -26.14
N GLY A 119 -7.38 -3.35 -25.01
CA GLY A 119 -7.97 -2.75 -23.81
C GLY A 119 -7.00 -1.80 -23.12
N SER A 120 -7.42 -1.28 -21.96
CA SER A 120 -6.56 -0.48 -21.08
C SER A 120 -5.67 -1.40 -20.23
N THR A 121 -4.39 -1.06 -20.13
CA THR A 121 -3.38 -1.70 -19.29
C THR A 121 -2.73 -0.72 -18.30
N SER A 122 -3.12 0.56 -18.35
CA SER A 122 -2.80 1.54 -17.32
C SER A 122 -3.70 1.36 -16.09
N GLY A 123 -3.24 1.84 -14.93
CA GLY A 123 -4.06 1.82 -13.73
C GLY A 123 -3.30 1.90 -12.42
N PRO A 124 -4.02 1.89 -11.29
CA PRO A 124 -3.42 1.87 -9.96
C PRO A 124 -2.77 0.51 -9.67
N LEU A 125 -1.71 0.55 -8.87
CA LEU A 125 -1.01 -0.64 -8.35
C LEU A 125 -1.54 -1.12 -7.00
N SER A 126 -2.60 -0.50 -6.49
CA SER A 126 -3.20 -0.75 -5.18
C SER A 126 -4.69 -0.39 -5.20
N PRO A 127 -5.56 -1.04 -4.40
CA PRO A 127 -5.26 -2.12 -3.46
C PRO A 127 -4.88 -3.45 -4.15
N VAL A 128 -4.24 -4.34 -3.39
CA VAL A 128 -4.04 -5.75 -3.74
C VAL A 128 -4.99 -6.60 -2.89
N PRO A 129 -5.69 -7.60 -3.46
CA PRO A 129 -5.85 -7.87 -4.89
C PRO A 129 -6.61 -6.72 -5.58
N PHE A 130 -6.71 -6.73 -6.93
CA PHE A 130 -7.38 -5.76 -7.85
C PHE A 130 -6.46 -4.81 -8.62
N ALA A 131 -5.22 -4.61 -8.18
CA ALA A 131 -4.22 -3.90 -8.95
C ALA A 131 -4.08 -4.51 -10.37
N LEU A 132 -4.11 -3.68 -11.40
CA LEU A 132 -3.92 -4.09 -12.81
C LEU A 132 -4.96 -5.10 -13.36
N TYR A 133 -6.12 -5.22 -12.71
CA TYR A 133 -7.15 -6.16 -13.15
C TYR A 133 -7.62 -5.92 -14.59
N ASN A 134 -7.65 -4.66 -15.03
CA ASN A 134 -8.03 -4.27 -16.39
C ASN A 134 -7.20 -4.99 -17.47
N THR A 135 -5.91 -5.23 -17.24
CA THR A 135 -5.04 -5.95 -18.18
C THR A 135 -5.57 -7.36 -18.46
N ALA A 136 -6.17 -8.04 -17.48
CA ALA A 136 -6.73 -9.37 -17.65
C ALA A 136 -8.10 -9.39 -18.37
N THR A 137 -8.76 -8.24 -18.54
CA THR A 137 -10.02 -8.19 -19.32
C THR A 137 -9.77 -8.47 -20.81
N ILE A 138 -8.59 -8.11 -21.32
CA ILE A 138 -8.19 -8.34 -22.71
C ILE A 138 -8.15 -9.84 -23.01
N THR A 139 -7.46 -10.60 -22.15
CA THR A 139 -7.40 -12.07 -22.24
C THR A 139 -8.74 -12.72 -21.93
N ARG A 140 -9.57 -12.15 -21.04
CA ARG A 140 -10.92 -12.65 -20.80
C ARG A 140 -11.78 -12.62 -22.07
N VAL A 141 -11.72 -11.54 -22.84
CA VAL A 141 -12.40 -11.45 -24.14
C VAL A 141 -11.75 -12.38 -25.16
N ALA A 142 -10.42 -12.44 -25.22
CA ALA A 142 -9.71 -13.32 -26.14
C ALA A 142 -10.08 -14.80 -25.94
N ILE A 143 -10.15 -15.29 -24.70
CA ILE A 143 -10.56 -16.67 -24.44
C ILE A 143 -12.03 -16.94 -24.78
N THR A 144 -12.93 -15.94 -24.67
CA THR A 144 -14.32 -16.10 -25.11
C THR A 144 -14.37 -16.30 -26.63
N LEU A 145 -13.57 -15.56 -27.40
CA LEU A 145 -13.47 -15.75 -28.85
C LEU A 145 -12.86 -17.11 -29.21
N LEU A 146 -11.81 -17.53 -28.52
CA LEU A 146 -11.20 -18.86 -28.69
C LEU A 146 -12.19 -19.97 -28.34
N TYR A 147 -12.97 -19.81 -27.26
CA TYR A 147 -14.05 -20.70 -26.86
C TYR A 147 -15.13 -20.79 -27.92
N ALA A 148 -15.48 -19.68 -28.57
CA ALA A 148 -16.43 -19.63 -29.69
C ALA A 148 -15.92 -20.30 -30.97
N GLY A 149 -14.67 -20.78 -30.98
CA GLY A 149 -14.08 -21.52 -32.10
C GLY A 149 -13.26 -20.66 -33.07
N LEU A 150 -12.98 -19.39 -32.74
CA LEU A 150 -11.98 -18.62 -33.49
C LEU A 150 -10.59 -19.21 -33.26
N VAL A 151 -9.72 -19.01 -34.26
CA VAL A 151 -8.33 -19.48 -34.23
C VAL A 151 -7.36 -18.30 -34.17
N ASP A 152 -7.55 -17.30 -35.04
CA ASP A 152 -6.67 -16.13 -35.14
C ASP A 152 -7.09 -15.01 -34.18
N VAL A 153 -7.03 -15.31 -32.88
CA VAL A 153 -7.23 -14.31 -31.82
C VAL A 153 -5.87 -13.94 -31.23
N ALA A 154 -5.57 -12.65 -31.20
CA ALA A 154 -4.37 -12.09 -30.60
C ALA A 154 -4.73 -10.97 -29.62
N ILE A 155 -3.78 -10.61 -28.76
CA ILE A 155 -3.88 -9.46 -27.86
C ILE A 155 -2.76 -8.46 -28.20
N LEU A 156 -3.06 -7.17 -28.06
CA LEU A 156 -2.07 -6.11 -28.23
C LEU A 156 -1.22 -5.96 -26.96
N ASP A 157 0.09 -6.18 -27.06
CA ASP A 157 1.02 -6.04 -25.94
C ASP A 157 1.13 -4.58 -25.51
N GLY A 158 0.79 -4.29 -24.25
CA GLY A 158 0.66 -2.91 -23.75
C GLY A 158 -0.69 -2.24 -24.01
N GLY A 159 -1.59 -2.87 -24.77
CA GLY A 159 -2.93 -2.35 -25.05
C GLY A 159 -2.94 -0.96 -25.68
N TYR A 160 -4.05 -0.24 -25.49
CA TYR A 160 -4.21 1.12 -26.01
C TYR A 160 -3.22 2.10 -25.38
N ASP A 161 -2.93 1.96 -24.09
CA ASP A 161 -2.06 2.89 -23.37
C ASP A 161 -0.63 2.90 -23.94
N LYS A 162 -0.08 1.73 -24.29
CA LYS A 162 1.23 1.66 -24.95
C LYS A 162 1.17 2.20 -26.38
N TRP A 163 0.10 1.92 -27.13
CA TRP A 163 -0.08 2.47 -28.48
C TRP A 163 0.04 4.00 -28.49
N VAL A 164 -0.62 4.67 -27.54
CA VAL A 164 -0.52 6.12 -27.36
C VAL A 164 0.89 6.53 -26.89
N ALA A 165 1.48 5.78 -25.95
CA ALA A 165 2.81 6.08 -25.43
C ALA A 165 3.91 5.97 -26.51
N ASP A 166 3.74 5.09 -27.49
CA ASP A 166 4.64 4.96 -28.64
C ASP A 166 4.42 6.06 -29.71
N GLY A 167 3.38 6.88 -29.57
CA GLY A 167 3.08 7.99 -30.48
C GLY A 167 2.38 7.58 -31.77
N TYR A 168 1.73 6.41 -31.80
CA TYR A 168 0.97 5.97 -32.97
C TYR A 168 -0.33 6.77 -33.17
N PRO A 169 -0.84 6.89 -34.41
CA PRO A 169 -2.05 7.66 -34.70
C PRO A 169 -3.29 7.15 -33.96
N VAL A 170 -4.23 8.04 -33.66
CA VAL A 170 -5.53 7.71 -33.07
C VAL A 170 -6.66 8.35 -33.88
N GLU A 171 -7.81 7.68 -33.92
CA GLU A 171 -9.07 8.18 -34.45
C GLU A 171 -9.99 8.62 -33.30
N ILE A 172 -10.90 9.55 -33.59
CA ILE A 172 -11.96 10.01 -32.66
C ILE A 172 -13.36 9.86 -33.27
N THR A 173 -13.43 9.45 -34.53
CA THR A 173 -14.71 9.20 -35.22
C THR A 173 -15.04 7.73 -35.05
N PRO A 174 -16.15 7.36 -34.37
CA PRO A 174 -16.48 5.96 -34.14
C PRO A 174 -16.65 5.18 -35.44
N ASN A 175 -16.03 4.00 -35.50
CA ASN A 175 -16.19 3.07 -36.61
C ASN A 175 -17.46 2.24 -36.41
N VAL A 176 -18.28 2.13 -37.46
CA VAL A 176 -19.54 1.38 -37.42
C VAL A 176 -19.29 -0.08 -37.81
N PRO A 177 -19.61 -1.06 -36.95
CA PRO A 177 -19.50 -2.47 -37.30
C PRO A 177 -20.36 -2.84 -38.51
N THR A 178 -19.85 -3.71 -39.37
CA THR A 178 -20.62 -4.36 -40.43
C THR A 178 -21.11 -5.71 -39.95
N LEU A 179 -22.41 -5.84 -39.71
CA LEU A 179 -23.03 -7.09 -39.25
C LEU A 179 -22.68 -8.29 -40.14
N LYS A 180 -22.29 -9.40 -39.50
CA LYS A 180 -22.01 -10.70 -40.12
C LYS A 180 -22.82 -11.79 -39.45
N VAL A 181 -23.04 -12.88 -40.18
CA VAL A 181 -23.51 -14.13 -39.57
C VAL A 181 -22.30 -14.88 -39.05
N TYR A 182 -22.24 -15.11 -37.75
CA TYR A 182 -21.22 -15.94 -37.14
C TYR A 182 -21.74 -17.36 -36.90
N SER A 183 -20.88 -18.35 -37.16
CA SER A 183 -21.09 -19.74 -36.77
C SER A 183 -19.74 -20.38 -36.44
N GLY A 184 -19.71 -21.15 -35.35
CA GLY A 184 -18.52 -21.79 -34.83
C GLY A 184 -18.86 -23.05 -34.04
N ILE A 185 -17.83 -23.77 -33.60
CA ILE A 185 -17.95 -24.93 -32.72
C ILE A 185 -17.37 -24.51 -31.37
N LEU A 186 -18.19 -24.58 -30.31
CA LEU A 186 -17.73 -24.25 -28.96
C LEU A 186 -16.69 -25.26 -28.48
N LYS A 187 -15.56 -24.78 -27.97
CA LYS A 187 -14.52 -25.58 -27.31
C LYS A 187 -14.90 -25.86 -25.84
N LYS A 188 -15.97 -26.64 -25.66
CA LYS A 188 -16.56 -26.90 -24.33
C LYS A 188 -15.62 -27.59 -23.34
N ASP A 189 -14.62 -28.30 -23.84
CA ASP A 189 -13.57 -28.98 -23.07
C ASP A 189 -12.54 -28.03 -22.44
N MET A 190 -12.55 -26.75 -22.85
CA MET A 190 -11.75 -25.67 -22.26
C MET A 190 -12.23 -25.29 -20.86
N ILE A 191 -13.52 -25.46 -20.57
CA ILE A 191 -14.14 -25.10 -19.29
C ILE A 191 -14.52 -26.37 -18.52
N VAL A 192 -14.23 -26.41 -17.22
CA VAL A 192 -14.53 -27.57 -16.36
C VAL A 192 -15.35 -27.18 -15.14
N SER A 193 -16.21 -28.09 -14.70
CA SER A 193 -17.05 -27.87 -13.51
C SER A 193 -16.29 -28.09 -12.20
N LYS A 194 -16.85 -27.56 -11.11
CA LYS A 194 -16.39 -27.81 -9.74
C LYS A 194 -16.22 -29.30 -9.41
N GLU A 195 -17.16 -30.15 -9.81
CA GLU A 195 -17.11 -31.60 -9.58
C GLU A 195 -15.93 -32.24 -10.30
N TYR A 196 -15.65 -31.79 -11.53
CA TYR A 196 -14.48 -32.23 -12.26
C TYR A 196 -13.22 -31.84 -11.49
N VAL A 197 -13.06 -30.58 -11.08
CA VAL A 197 -11.90 -30.12 -10.29
C VAL A 197 -11.73 -30.95 -9.02
N ALA A 198 -12.81 -31.19 -8.27
CA ALA A 198 -12.79 -32.01 -7.05
C ALA A 198 -12.29 -33.43 -7.31
N SER A 199 -12.64 -34.03 -8.45
CA SER A 199 -12.14 -35.36 -8.85
C SER A 199 -10.65 -35.38 -9.23
N ARG A 200 -10.06 -34.21 -9.52
CA ARG A 200 -8.68 -34.04 -10.01
C ARG A 200 -7.71 -33.50 -8.96
N VAL A 201 -8.18 -33.10 -7.78
CA VAL A 201 -7.32 -32.73 -6.64
C VAL A 201 -6.30 -33.84 -6.36
N GLY A 202 -5.02 -33.48 -6.31
CA GLY A 202 -3.90 -34.41 -6.15
C GLY A 202 -3.58 -35.29 -7.38
N ARG A 203 -4.27 -35.12 -8.52
CA ARG A 203 -4.05 -35.88 -9.76
C ARG A 203 -3.66 -35.00 -10.95
N ALA A 204 -4.27 -33.82 -11.07
CA ALA A 204 -3.91 -32.81 -12.07
C ALA A 204 -3.07 -31.70 -11.45
N VAL A 205 -2.38 -30.91 -12.28
CA VAL A 205 -1.76 -29.67 -11.81
C VAL A 205 -2.83 -28.60 -11.71
N ILE A 206 -3.25 -28.28 -10.49
CA ILE A 206 -4.19 -27.18 -10.24
C ILE A 206 -3.38 -25.91 -9.99
N VAL A 207 -3.74 -24.81 -10.65
CA VAL A 207 -3.04 -23.52 -10.57
C VAL A 207 -3.99 -22.45 -10.06
N ASP A 208 -3.64 -21.85 -8.93
CA ASP A 208 -4.29 -20.65 -8.41
C ASP A 208 -3.58 -19.42 -8.97
N SER A 209 -4.28 -18.66 -9.82
CA SER A 209 -3.71 -17.51 -10.51
C SER A 209 -3.94 -16.17 -9.81
N ARG A 210 -4.44 -16.18 -8.57
CA ARG A 210 -4.63 -14.97 -7.75
C ARG A 210 -3.30 -14.47 -7.18
N ASP A 211 -3.34 -13.27 -6.61
CA ASP A 211 -2.24 -12.71 -5.82
C ASP A 211 -1.81 -13.69 -4.70
N LEU A 212 -0.52 -13.69 -4.38
CA LEU A 212 0.07 -14.65 -3.46
C LEU A 212 -0.59 -14.57 -2.08
N GLU A 213 -0.87 -13.36 -1.61
CA GLU A 213 -1.53 -13.07 -0.33
C GLU A 213 -2.95 -13.64 -0.28
N VAL A 214 -3.64 -13.72 -1.42
CA VAL A 214 -4.98 -14.33 -1.50
C VAL A 214 -4.87 -15.86 -1.49
N TYR A 215 -3.92 -16.41 -2.25
CA TYR A 215 -3.63 -17.85 -2.22
C TYR A 215 -3.28 -18.32 -0.81
N LEU A 216 -2.40 -17.61 -0.11
CA LEU A 216 -1.99 -17.93 1.26
C LEU A 216 -3.13 -17.80 2.28
N GLY A 217 -4.22 -17.11 1.92
CA GLY A 217 -5.39 -16.86 2.77
C GLY A 217 -5.23 -15.64 3.68
N PHE A 218 -4.27 -14.75 3.41
CA PHE A 218 -4.06 -13.52 4.18
C PHE A 218 -5.09 -12.44 3.80
N ILE A 219 -5.54 -12.46 2.55
CA ILE A 219 -6.59 -11.58 2.04
C ILE A 219 -7.72 -12.44 1.50
N GLN A 220 -8.93 -12.20 1.98
CA GLN A 220 -10.14 -12.78 1.43
C GLN A 220 -10.72 -11.80 0.40
N GLU A 221 -10.94 -12.28 -0.83
CA GLU A 221 -11.61 -11.49 -1.86
C GLU A 221 -13.12 -11.34 -1.54
N PRO A 222 -13.76 -10.20 -1.86
CA PRO A 222 -15.16 -9.93 -1.52
C PRO A 222 -16.18 -10.96 -2.05
N TRP A 223 -15.86 -11.64 -3.14
CA TRP A 223 -16.72 -12.66 -3.78
C TRP A 223 -16.49 -14.08 -3.25
N THR A 224 -15.51 -14.28 -2.36
CA THR A 224 -15.22 -15.60 -1.77
C THR A 224 -15.88 -15.73 -0.40
N ALA A 225 -16.39 -16.91 -0.07
CA ALA A 225 -17.02 -17.17 1.23
C ALA A 225 -16.00 -17.55 2.32
N ARG A 226 -14.83 -18.09 1.93
CA ARG A 226 -13.76 -18.54 2.83
C ARG A 226 -12.39 -18.19 2.24
N PRO A 227 -11.39 -17.79 3.05
CA PRO A 227 -10.03 -17.53 2.57
C PRO A 227 -9.27 -18.83 2.27
N GLY A 228 -8.22 -18.72 1.45
CA GLY A 228 -7.34 -19.84 1.08
C GLY A 228 -7.55 -20.33 -0.35
N HIS A 229 -7.02 -21.51 -0.65
CA HIS A 229 -6.92 -22.11 -1.98
C HIS A 229 -7.41 -23.56 -2.01
N ILE A 230 -7.65 -24.08 -3.21
CA ILE A 230 -8.01 -25.49 -3.44
C ILE A 230 -6.84 -26.39 -3.01
N PRO A 231 -7.04 -27.50 -2.29
CA PRO A 231 -5.94 -28.37 -1.89
C PRO A 231 -5.09 -28.80 -3.09
N THR A 232 -3.78 -28.92 -2.88
CA THR A 232 -2.77 -29.27 -3.90
C THR A 232 -2.57 -28.23 -5.02
N ALA A 233 -3.34 -27.13 -5.03
CA ALA A 233 -3.12 -26.05 -5.98
C ALA A 233 -1.73 -25.43 -5.78
N ARG A 234 -1.11 -25.01 -6.89
CA ARG A 234 0.16 -24.28 -6.91
C ARG A 234 -0.13 -22.80 -7.17
N SER A 235 0.50 -21.92 -6.40
CA SER A 235 0.39 -20.48 -6.65
C SER A 235 1.19 -20.10 -7.90
N PHE A 236 0.51 -19.49 -8.87
CA PHE A 236 1.14 -18.86 -10.02
C PHE A 236 0.44 -17.52 -10.29
N SER A 237 0.85 -16.47 -9.56
CA SER A 237 0.19 -15.17 -9.62
C SER A 237 0.26 -14.54 -11.02
N THR A 238 -0.89 -14.16 -11.56
CA THR A 238 -1.00 -13.57 -12.91
C THR A 238 -0.18 -12.28 -13.09
N PRO A 239 -0.13 -11.34 -12.13
CA PRO A 239 0.79 -10.20 -12.19
C PRO A 239 2.27 -10.54 -12.46
N TRP A 240 2.74 -11.74 -12.14
CA TRP A 240 4.12 -12.15 -12.45
C TRP A 240 4.38 -12.30 -13.94
N LEU A 241 3.33 -12.39 -14.78
CA LEU A 241 3.45 -12.51 -16.23
C LEU A 241 3.72 -11.18 -16.93
N TRP A 242 3.63 -10.05 -16.19
CA TRP A 242 3.72 -8.71 -16.75
C TRP A 242 4.98 -7.95 -16.34
N ASN A 243 5.44 -7.08 -17.23
CA ASN A 243 6.32 -5.95 -16.93
C ASN A 243 5.45 -4.71 -16.69
N ILE A 244 5.68 -4.02 -15.59
CA ILE A 244 4.88 -2.87 -15.18
C ILE A 244 5.69 -1.59 -15.41
N HIS A 245 5.20 -0.72 -16.30
CA HIS A 245 5.85 0.55 -16.59
C HIS A 245 5.18 1.65 -15.78
N VAL A 246 5.90 2.20 -14.78
CA VAL A 246 5.33 3.07 -13.76
C VAL A 246 5.70 4.53 -14.00
N ASN A 247 4.74 5.44 -13.83
CA ASN A 247 5.03 6.85 -13.71
C ASN A 247 5.53 7.14 -12.30
N VAL A 248 6.80 7.55 -12.17
CA VAL A 248 7.46 7.79 -10.87
C VAL A 248 6.81 8.90 -10.04
N THR A 249 6.11 9.83 -10.68
CA THR A 249 5.44 10.95 -9.99
C THR A 249 4.10 10.52 -9.41
N THR A 250 3.31 9.73 -10.14
CA THR A 250 1.98 9.30 -9.69
C THR A 250 1.99 7.95 -8.97
N GLY A 251 3.03 7.14 -9.15
CA GLY A 251 3.11 5.77 -8.65
C GLY A 251 2.16 4.79 -9.37
N MET A 252 1.57 5.20 -10.50
CA MET A 252 0.62 4.39 -11.26
C MET A 252 1.28 3.73 -12.46
N ALA A 253 0.76 2.58 -12.89
CA ALA A 253 1.14 1.99 -14.16
C ALA A 253 0.65 2.87 -15.32
N VAL A 254 1.58 3.24 -16.20
CA VAL A 254 1.29 3.90 -17.47
C VAL A 254 0.83 2.88 -18.51
N TYR A 255 1.43 1.69 -18.50
CA TYR A 255 0.98 0.53 -19.26
C TYR A 255 1.66 -0.73 -18.69
N THR A 256 1.15 -1.89 -19.06
CA THR A 256 1.80 -3.18 -18.75
C THR A 256 2.02 -3.99 -20.01
N THR A 257 3.22 -4.54 -20.18
CA THR A 257 3.54 -5.49 -21.26
C THR A 257 3.71 -6.89 -20.70
N TYR A 258 3.70 -7.91 -21.55
CA TYR A 258 4.07 -9.25 -21.12
C TYR A 258 5.59 -9.38 -20.99
N ARG A 259 6.03 -10.27 -20.09
CA ARG A 259 7.43 -10.70 -20.08
C ARG A 259 7.77 -11.39 -21.39
N ASP A 260 9.06 -11.42 -21.73
CA ASP A 260 9.53 -12.16 -22.89
C ASP A 260 9.21 -13.67 -22.77
N ILE A 261 9.10 -14.34 -23.92
CA ILE A 261 8.67 -15.73 -24.01
C ILE A 261 9.56 -16.65 -23.16
N GLU A 262 10.86 -16.38 -23.09
CA GLU A 262 11.80 -17.22 -22.34
C GLU A 262 11.56 -17.09 -20.82
N SER A 263 11.37 -15.86 -20.32
CA SER A 263 10.98 -15.63 -18.92
C SER A 263 9.65 -16.31 -18.58
N LEU A 264 8.64 -16.20 -19.45
CA LEU A 264 7.33 -16.85 -19.25
C LEU A 264 7.47 -18.39 -19.23
N ARG A 265 8.28 -18.94 -20.14
CA ARG A 265 8.58 -20.37 -20.23
C ARG A 265 9.23 -20.88 -18.94
N VAL A 266 10.26 -20.19 -18.44
CA VAL A 266 10.96 -20.57 -17.20
C VAL A 266 10.00 -20.55 -16.00
N LEU A 267 9.18 -19.51 -15.86
CA LEU A 267 8.18 -19.43 -14.78
C LEU A 267 7.19 -20.60 -14.83
N ALA A 268 6.63 -20.87 -16.03
CA ALA A 268 5.67 -21.95 -16.21
C ALA A 268 6.30 -23.34 -15.95
N GLU A 269 7.50 -23.60 -16.44
CA GLU A 269 8.17 -24.88 -16.21
C GLU A 269 8.53 -25.13 -14.75
N CYS A 270 8.94 -24.08 -14.01
CA CYS A 270 9.23 -24.17 -12.58
C CYS A 270 7.97 -24.48 -11.74
N ILE A 271 6.83 -23.90 -12.10
CA ILE A 271 5.60 -23.99 -11.29
C ILE A 271 4.72 -25.16 -11.73
N ILE A 272 4.58 -25.39 -13.03
CA ILE A 272 3.66 -26.38 -13.62
C ILE A 272 4.43 -27.64 -14.01
N GLY A 273 5.60 -27.48 -14.61
CA GLY A 273 6.42 -28.56 -15.17
C GLY A 273 6.60 -28.43 -16.68
N ALA A 274 7.64 -29.08 -17.21
CA ALA A 274 8.01 -29.00 -18.63
C ALA A 274 7.15 -29.87 -19.56
N ASP A 275 6.44 -30.87 -19.03
CA ASP A 275 5.49 -31.66 -19.81
C ASP A 275 4.32 -30.78 -20.28
N LYS A 276 4.15 -30.64 -21.58
CA LYS A 276 3.11 -29.81 -22.19
C LYS A 276 1.79 -30.56 -22.40
N GLU A 277 1.77 -31.87 -22.22
CA GLU A 277 0.56 -32.71 -22.36
C GLU A 277 -0.11 -33.00 -21.01
N GLN A 278 0.59 -32.74 -19.91
CA GLN A 278 0.02 -32.86 -18.57
C GLN A 278 -1.22 -31.99 -18.42
N GLU A 279 -2.18 -32.48 -17.64
CA GLU A 279 -3.41 -31.74 -17.40
C GLU A 279 -3.17 -30.61 -16.40
N VAL A 280 -3.49 -29.39 -16.83
CA VAL A 280 -3.41 -28.18 -16.03
C VAL A 280 -4.80 -27.59 -15.89
N ILE A 281 -5.26 -27.37 -14.66
CA ILE A 281 -6.54 -26.73 -14.36
C ILE A 281 -6.26 -25.40 -13.67
N ILE A 282 -6.69 -24.31 -14.29
CA ILE A 282 -6.44 -22.94 -13.83
C ILE A 282 -7.72 -22.38 -13.23
N TYR A 283 -7.60 -21.69 -12.10
CA TYR A 283 -8.68 -20.91 -11.51
C TYR A 283 -8.16 -19.61 -10.89
N CYS A 284 -9.07 -18.69 -10.57
CA CYS A 284 -8.75 -17.50 -9.80
C CYS A 284 -9.88 -17.13 -8.83
N GLY A 285 -10.23 -15.84 -8.69
CA GLY A 285 -11.38 -15.39 -7.91
C GLY A 285 -12.70 -15.69 -8.60
N VAL A 286 -12.86 -15.17 -9.82
CA VAL A 286 -14.09 -15.19 -10.65
C VAL A 286 -13.79 -15.49 -12.14
N GLY A 287 -12.69 -16.16 -12.47
CA GLY A 287 -12.32 -16.47 -13.86
C GLY A 287 -11.58 -15.38 -14.65
N GLY A 288 -11.44 -14.16 -14.13
CA GLY A 288 -10.67 -13.06 -14.75
C GLY A 288 -9.19 -13.38 -14.97
N TYR A 289 -8.36 -13.39 -13.92
CA TYR A 289 -6.93 -13.74 -14.00
C TYR A 289 -6.65 -15.14 -14.57
N ALA A 290 -7.58 -16.08 -14.41
CA ALA A 290 -7.45 -17.41 -14.97
C ALA A 290 -7.37 -17.38 -16.51
N SER A 291 -8.04 -16.40 -17.15
CA SER A 291 -7.99 -16.22 -18.60
C SER A 291 -6.60 -15.82 -19.11
N THR A 292 -5.88 -14.94 -18.39
CA THR A 292 -4.50 -14.57 -18.74
C THR A 292 -3.57 -15.76 -18.62
N MET A 293 -3.67 -16.50 -17.51
CA MET A 293 -2.83 -17.68 -17.30
C MET A 293 -3.11 -18.75 -18.36
N TYR A 294 -4.38 -18.99 -18.70
CA TYR A 294 -4.76 -19.90 -19.79
C TYR A 294 -4.14 -19.44 -21.12
N PHE A 295 -4.30 -18.16 -21.47
CA PHE A 295 -3.81 -17.61 -22.73
C PHE A 295 -2.29 -17.79 -22.84
N ILE A 296 -1.54 -17.48 -21.79
CA ILE A 296 -0.08 -17.68 -21.81
C ILE A 296 0.29 -19.16 -21.92
N LEU A 297 -0.32 -20.04 -21.16
CA LEU A 297 0.05 -21.45 -21.18
C LEU A 297 -0.34 -22.13 -22.49
N ALA A 298 -1.59 -21.98 -22.92
CA ALA A 298 -2.13 -22.68 -24.09
C ALA A 298 -1.72 -22.01 -25.41
N GLU A 299 -1.84 -20.69 -25.50
CA GLU A 299 -1.71 -19.96 -26.77
C GLU A 299 -0.28 -19.50 -27.06
N VAL A 300 0.53 -19.26 -26.02
CA VAL A 300 1.91 -18.76 -26.15
C VAL A 300 2.96 -19.85 -25.90
N LEU A 301 2.80 -20.64 -24.83
CA LEU A 301 3.81 -21.61 -24.38
C LEU A 301 3.54 -23.07 -24.82
N GLY A 302 2.41 -23.31 -25.49
CA GLY A 302 2.08 -24.58 -26.12
C GLY A 302 1.70 -25.71 -25.17
N TYR A 303 1.22 -25.42 -23.96
CA TYR A 303 0.56 -26.44 -23.13
C TYR A 303 -0.77 -26.85 -23.79
N THR A 304 -0.95 -28.15 -24.01
CA THR A 304 -2.02 -28.66 -24.88
C THR A 304 -3.26 -29.15 -24.11
N ASN A 305 -3.13 -29.43 -22.82
CA ASN A 305 -4.22 -29.89 -21.96
C ASN A 305 -4.47 -28.92 -20.80
N VAL A 306 -4.74 -27.66 -21.15
CA VAL A 306 -5.06 -26.60 -20.20
C VAL A 306 -6.58 -26.42 -20.12
N LYS A 307 -7.12 -26.30 -18.92
CA LYS A 307 -8.54 -26.12 -18.64
C LYS A 307 -8.74 -24.96 -17.68
N ILE A 308 -9.86 -24.26 -17.82
CA ILE A 308 -10.28 -23.19 -16.92
C ILE A 308 -11.43 -23.70 -16.07
N TYR A 309 -11.29 -23.58 -14.75
CA TYR A 309 -12.40 -23.64 -13.82
C TYR A 309 -12.91 -22.22 -13.58
N ASP A 310 -13.92 -21.82 -14.35
CA ASP A 310 -14.43 -20.44 -14.40
C ASP A 310 -15.27 -20.08 -13.16
N GLY A 311 -16.00 -21.05 -12.58
CA GLY A 311 -16.63 -20.90 -11.26
C GLY A 311 -15.64 -20.51 -10.14
N SER A 312 -14.37 -20.92 -10.30
CA SER A 312 -13.23 -20.38 -9.56
C SER A 312 -13.41 -20.42 -8.02
N ALA A 313 -12.71 -19.55 -7.27
CA ALA A 313 -12.83 -19.48 -5.82
C ALA A 313 -14.22 -19.02 -5.36
N GLN A 314 -14.94 -18.21 -6.14
CA GLN A 314 -16.31 -17.80 -5.85
C GLN A 314 -17.21 -19.03 -5.63
N GLU A 315 -17.23 -19.97 -6.58
CA GLU A 315 -18.05 -21.17 -6.47
C GLU A 315 -17.47 -22.17 -5.46
N TRP A 316 -16.15 -22.40 -5.48
CA TRP A 316 -15.50 -23.42 -4.63
C TRP A 316 -15.64 -23.11 -3.14
N THR A 317 -15.41 -21.85 -2.76
CA THR A 317 -15.40 -21.46 -1.34
C THR A 317 -16.81 -21.41 -0.76
N ALA A 318 -17.83 -21.16 -1.58
CA ALA A 318 -19.24 -21.17 -1.19
C ALA A 318 -19.75 -22.56 -0.83
N ASP A 319 -19.19 -23.62 -1.41
CA ASP A 319 -19.54 -25.00 -1.09
C ASP A 319 -18.82 -25.48 0.18
N LEU A 320 -19.52 -25.43 1.32
CA LEU A 320 -18.95 -25.80 2.63
C LEU A 320 -18.50 -27.27 2.72
N SER A 321 -18.94 -28.14 1.82
CA SER A 321 -18.49 -29.54 1.78
C SER A 321 -17.09 -29.71 1.17
N LEU A 322 -16.63 -28.72 0.40
CA LEU A 322 -15.32 -28.75 -0.23
C LEU A 322 -14.22 -28.22 0.71
N PRO A 323 -13.04 -28.85 0.70
CA PRO A 323 -11.89 -28.41 1.49
C PRO A 323 -11.27 -27.14 0.91
N VAL A 324 -10.74 -26.31 1.80
CA VAL A 324 -9.89 -25.16 1.48
C VAL A 324 -8.64 -25.25 2.34
N VAL A 325 -7.48 -24.97 1.76
CA VAL A 325 -6.20 -24.90 2.46
C VAL A 325 -5.81 -23.44 2.60
N TYR A 326 -5.24 -23.07 3.73
CA TYR A 326 -4.60 -21.79 3.95
C TYR A 326 -3.34 -22.03 4.78
N GLU A 327 -2.32 -21.22 4.58
CA GLU A 327 -1.05 -21.39 5.30
C GLU A 327 -1.20 -20.82 6.71
N GLY A 328 -0.94 -21.63 7.74
CA GLY A 328 -1.01 -21.22 9.16
C GLY A 328 -0.06 -20.09 9.54
N LEU A 329 0.96 -19.82 8.70
CA LEU A 329 1.79 -18.62 8.76
C LEU A 329 0.99 -17.32 8.61
N GLY A 330 -0.23 -17.37 8.05
CA GLY A 330 -1.10 -16.21 7.89
C GLY A 330 -1.65 -15.67 9.19
N SER A 331 -1.99 -16.53 10.15
CA SER A 331 -2.38 -16.07 11.48
C SER A 331 -1.20 -15.41 12.19
N GLU A 332 0.01 -15.98 12.09
CA GLU A 332 1.22 -15.43 12.73
C GLU A 332 1.67 -14.12 12.05
N TYR A 333 1.59 -14.03 10.71
CA TYR A 333 1.87 -12.82 9.96
C TYR A 333 0.84 -11.73 10.24
N MET A 334 -0.46 -12.06 10.29
CA MET A 334 -1.50 -11.09 10.64
C MET A 334 -1.35 -10.61 12.08
N GLU A 335 -1.01 -11.50 13.01
CA GLU A 335 -0.73 -11.13 14.41
C GLU A 335 0.51 -10.23 14.49
N LEU A 336 1.58 -10.56 13.77
CA LEU A 336 2.81 -9.76 13.69
C LEU A 336 2.56 -8.40 13.02
N SER A 337 1.82 -8.35 11.92
CA SER A 337 1.46 -7.11 11.23
C SER A 337 0.58 -6.23 12.11
N ARG A 338 -0.39 -6.82 12.84
CA ARG A 338 -1.21 -6.10 13.81
C ARG A 338 -0.38 -5.55 14.96
N ASN A 339 0.55 -6.35 15.48
CA ASN A 339 1.49 -5.93 16.52
C ASN A 339 2.42 -4.82 16.03
N TYR A 340 2.90 -4.90 14.78
CA TYR A 340 3.71 -3.85 14.16
C TYR A 340 2.94 -2.54 14.02
N THR A 341 1.69 -2.58 13.54
CA THR A 341 0.84 -1.39 13.43
C THR A 341 0.56 -0.77 14.80
N MET A 342 0.20 -1.57 15.80
CA MET A 342 -0.01 -1.08 17.17
C MET A 342 1.29 -0.49 17.77
N LEU A 343 2.44 -1.12 17.51
CA LEU A 343 3.74 -0.61 17.96
C LEU A 343 4.08 0.72 17.30
N ARG A 344 3.80 0.86 16.01
CA ARG A 344 4.00 2.11 15.27
C ARG A 344 3.12 3.24 15.80
N GLU A 345 1.84 2.97 16.03
CA GLU A 345 0.91 3.94 16.63
C GLU A 345 1.37 4.35 18.05
N THR A 346 1.83 3.39 18.84
CA THR A 346 2.40 3.65 20.18
C THR A 346 3.66 4.50 20.09
N TYR A 347 4.54 4.23 19.12
CA TYR A 347 5.75 5.02 18.87
C TYR A 347 5.41 6.46 18.49
N ASP A 348 4.46 6.65 17.58
CA ASP A 348 4.03 7.98 17.14
C ASP A 348 3.42 8.77 18.32
N SER A 349 2.60 8.14 19.16
CA SER A 349 2.04 8.75 20.38
C SER A 349 3.13 9.12 21.42
N LEU A 350 4.12 8.24 21.62
CA LEU A 350 5.25 8.51 22.51
C LEU A 350 6.09 9.68 22.00
N ARG A 351 6.30 9.77 20.68
CA ARG A 351 7.00 10.87 20.03
C ARG A 351 6.27 12.20 20.24
N GLU A 352 4.96 12.24 20.08
CA GLU A 352 4.16 13.44 20.35
C GLU A 352 4.24 13.86 21.84
N THR A 353 4.21 12.89 22.75
CA THR A 353 4.37 13.12 24.18
C THR A 353 5.74 13.69 24.51
N TYR A 354 6.80 13.14 23.90
CA TYR A 354 8.17 13.65 24.03
C TYR A 354 8.27 15.09 23.53
N ASP A 355 7.74 15.39 22.34
CA ASP A 355 7.75 16.75 21.79
C ASP A 355 7.00 17.75 22.69
N SER A 356 5.91 17.30 23.32
CA SER A 356 5.16 18.11 24.30
C SER A 356 5.96 18.34 25.58
N LEU A 357 6.63 17.31 26.10
CA LEU A 357 7.49 17.43 27.28
C LEU A 357 8.68 18.36 27.01
N GLN A 358 9.27 18.28 25.80
CA GLN A 358 10.35 19.16 25.39
C GLN A 358 9.90 20.62 25.35
N ARG A 359 8.69 20.90 24.85
CA ARG A 359 8.10 22.25 24.90
C ARG A 359 7.88 22.73 26.34
N ALA A 360 7.33 21.89 27.21
CA ALA A 360 7.11 22.23 28.62
C ALA A 360 8.43 22.46 29.37
N TYR A 361 9.46 21.68 29.06
CA TYR A 361 10.81 21.88 29.60
C TYR A 361 11.39 23.23 29.18
N ASN A 362 11.29 23.58 27.89
CA ASN A 362 11.76 24.86 27.40
C ASN A 362 11.03 26.05 28.06
N ASP A 363 9.70 25.97 28.22
CA ASP A 363 8.90 26.98 28.94
C ASP A 363 9.30 27.09 30.42
N LEU A 364 9.53 25.95 31.09
CA LEU A 364 10.01 25.94 32.47
C LEU A 364 11.40 26.57 32.59
N GLN A 365 12.28 26.32 31.61
CA GLN A 365 13.61 26.92 31.57
C GLN A 365 13.53 28.44 31.42
N GLU A 366 12.63 28.95 30.56
CA GLU A 366 12.37 30.38 30.41
C GLU A 366 11.83 31.01 31.71
N LYS A 367 10.87 30.35 32.36
CA LYS A 367 10.33 30.77 33.66
C LYS A 367 11.40 30.78 34.74
N TYR A 368 12.26 29.76 34.79
CA TYR A 368 13.39 29.70 35.72
C TYR A 368 14.35 30.86 35.49
N ASN A 369 14.73 31.13 34.24
CA ASN A 369 15.61 32.26 33.91
C ASN A 369 14.99 33.60 34.32
N SER A 370 13.67 33.77 34.13
CA SER A 370 12.94 34.95 34.56
C SER A 370 12.91 35.09 36.08
N LEU A 371 12.64 34.00 36.81
CA LEU A 371 12.68 33.99 38.28
C LEU A 371 14.07 34.31 38.81
N GLN A 372 15.13 33.78 38.18
CA GLN A 372 16.51 34.07 38.54
C GLN A 372 16.83 35.57 38.38
N LYS A 373 16.31 36.20 37.31
CA LYS A 373 16.43 37.65 37.11
C LYS A 373 15.71 38.42 38.23
N THR A 374 14.46 38.08 38.52
CA THR A 374 13.69 38.71 39.61
C THR A 374 14.38 38.55 40.98
N TYR A 375 14.95 37.38 41.25
CA TYR A 375 15.72 37.14 42.47
C TYR A 375 16.93 38.07 42.57
N ASN A 376 17.69 38.24 41.48
CA ASN A 376 18.86 39.13 41.45
C ASN A 376 18.47 40.61 41.64
N ASP A 377 17.35 41.03 41.05
CA ASP A 377 16.80 42.38 41.21
C ASP A 377 16.37 42.64 42.66
N LEU A 378 15.70 41.67 43.28
CA LEU A 378 15.27 41.74 44.68
C LEU A 378 16.48 41.77 45.63
N ARG A 379 17.50 40.95 45.35
CA ARG A 379 18.75 40.94 46.13
C ARG A 379 19.45 42.30 46.06
N SER A 380 19.54 42.89 44.88
CA SER A 380 20.11 44.23 44.69
C SER A 380 19.33 45.31 45.44
N SER A 381 17.98 45.21 45.45
CA SER A 381 17.11 46.11 46.22
C SER A 381 17.30 45.95 47.72
N TYR A 382 17.46 44.71 48.20
CA TYR A 382 17.76 44.41 49.60
C TYR A 382 19.11 44.98 50.02
N ASP A 383 20.16 44.78 49.23
CA ASP A 383 21.50 45.31 49.51
C ASP A 383 21.49 46.84 49.63
N LYS A 384 20.74 47.51 48.74
CA LYS A 384 20.51 48.96 48.81
C LYS A 384 19.80 49.36 50.09
N LEU A 385 18.69 48.69 50.44
CA LEU A 385 17.94 48.97 51.66
C LEU A 385 18.79 48.77 52.93
N SER A 386 19.60 47.71 52.97
CA SER A 386 20.51 47.42 54.07
C SER A 386 21.59 48.49 54.23
N SER A 387 22.13 48.98 53.12
CA SER A 387 23.04 50.13 53.11
C SER A 387 22.36 51.39 53.66
N ASP A 388 21.16 51.71 53.18
CA ASP A 388 20.42 52.91 53.62
C ASP A 388 20.03 52.82 55.10
N TYR A 389 19.64 51.64 55.58
CA TYR A 389 19.42 51.39 57.00
C TYR A 389 20.67 51.62 57.84
N SER A 390 21.83 51.15 57.36
CA SER A 390 23.11 51.34 58.06
C SER A 390 23.50 52.82 58.16
N LYS A 391 23.25 53.61 57.10
CA LYS A 391 23.43 55.08 57.13
C LYS A 391 22.49 55.72 58.14
N LEU A 392 21.21 55.39 58.09
CA LEU A 392 20.20 55.94 59.00
C LEU A 392 20.52 55.63 60.47
N LYS A 393 20.98 54.41 60.76
CA LYS A 393 21.46 54.03 62.09
C LYS A 393 22.64 54.90 62.53
N GLY A 394 23.62 55.11 61.66
CA GLY A 394 24.75 55.99 61.96
C GLY A 394 24.33 57.44 62.21
N ASP A 395 23.36 57.95 61.45
CA ASP A 395 22.81 59.29 61.66
C ASP A 395 22.00 59.39 62.95
N HIS A 396 21.26 58.34 63.32
CA HIS A 396 20.59 58.25 64.62
C HIS A 396 21.61 58.27 65.78
N GLU A 397 22.70 57.49 65.71
CA GLU A 397 23.76 57.50 66.73
C GLU A 397 24.45 58.86 66.86
N LYS A 398 24.63 59.60 65.76
CA LYS A 398 25.12 60.99 65.81
C LYS A 398 24.10 61.90 66.50
N LEU A 399 22.82 61.78 66.16
CA LEU A 399 21.75 62.58 66.76
C LEU A 399 21.63 62.32 68.27
N THR A 400 21.74 61.06 68.70
CA THR A 400 21.75 60.68 70.12
C THR A 400 22.94 61.29 70.86
N ARG A 401 24.15 61.25 70.29
CA ARG A 401 25.32 61.92 70.87
C ARG A 401 25.12 63.43 70.99
N SER A 402 24.61 64.08 69.94
CA SER A 402 24.26 65.51 69.99
C SER A 402 23.23 65.82 71.09
N TYR A 403 22.23 64.95 71.27
CA TYR A 403 21.24 65.08 72.33
C TYR A 403 21.86 64.91 73.72
N GLU A 404 22.70 63.89 73.94
CA GLU A 404 23.41 63.65 75.20
C GLU A 404 24.37 64.80 75.55
N GLU A 405 25.09 65.35 74.57
CA GLU A 405 25.91 66.53 74.75
C GLU A 405 25.07 67.75 75.17
N LEU A 406 23.91 67.94 74.52
CA LEU A 406 22.98 69.01 74.87
C LEU A 406 22.42 68.83 76.29
N LEU A 407 22.08 67.59 76.67
CA LEU A 407 21.56 67.22 77.98
C LEU A 407 22.62 67.37 79.07
N SER A 408 23.88 67.01 78.78
CA SER A 408 25.03 67.23 79.67
C SER A 408 25.29 68.71 79.90
N LYS A 409 25.27 69.53 78.83
CA LYS A 409 25.36 70.99 78.94
C LYS A 409 24.22 71.56 79.78
N TYR A 410 22.99 71.08 79.57
CA TYR A 410 21.82 71.46 80.37
C TYR A 410 21.99 71.07 81.86
N ASN A 411 22.37 69.83 82.16
CA ASN A 411 22.55 69.35 83.54
C ASN A 411 23.72 70.04 84.25
N THR A 412 24.82 70.34 83.54
CA THR A 412 25.95 71.11 84.09
C THR A 412 25.52 72.53 84.45
N LEU A 413 24.69 73.15 83.59
CA LEU A 413 24.09 74.45 83.87
C LEU A 413 23.27 74.41 85.16
N VAL A 414 22.45 73.37 85.37
CA VAL A 414 21.63 73.18 86.59
C VAL A 414 22.50 72.83 87.82
N ALA A 415 23.47 71.94 87.69
CA ALA A 415 24.29 71.44 88.79
C ALA A 415 25.34 72.43 89.30
N THR A 416 25.70 73.46 88.52
CA THR A 416 26.54 74.57 89.01
C THR A 416 25.72 75.60 89.79
N THR A 417 24.41 75.68 89.54
CA THR A 417 23.52 76.65 90.20
C THR A 417 23.03 76.19 91.57
N VAL A 418 22.84 74.89 91.80
CA VAL A 418 22.13 74.37 93.00
C VAL A 418 23.03 74.07 94.22
N PRO A 419 24.19 73.39 94.13
CA PRO A 419 25.01 73.00 95.27
C PRO A 419 25.81 74.14 95.90
N SER A 420 26.08 75.20 95.12
CA SER A 420 26.67 76.43 95.64
C SER A 420 25.80 77.01 96.76
N GLN A 421 24.47 76.86 96.69
CA GLN A 421 23.57 77.32 97.75
C GLN A 421 23.61 76.44 99.02
N LEU A 422 23.78 75.12 98.89
CA LEU A 422 23.72 74.18 100.02
C LEU A 422 25.03 74.12 100.84
N LEU A 423 26.19 74.30 100.21
CA LEU A 423 27.50 74.28 100.88
C LEU A 423 27.63 75.42 101.91
N TYR A 424 27.11 76.61 101.59
CA TYR A 424 27.07 77.73 102.53
C TYR A 424 26.28 77.40 103.81
N MET A 425 25.27 76.55 103.72
CA MET A 425 24.41 76.17 104.84
C MET A 425 25.09 75.18 105.80
N PHE A 426 25.85 74.21 105.26
CA PHE A 426 26.45 73.13 106.06
C PHE A 426 27.66 73.58 106.90
N ILE A 427 28.52 74.45 106.34
CA ILE A 427 29.69 75.00 107.02
C ILE A 427 29.28 75.71 108.33
N ALA A 428 28.18 76.45 108.30
CA ALA A 428 27.68 77.18 109.47
C ALA A 428 27.30 76.25 110.65
N THR A 429 26.71 75.09 110.36
CA THR A 429 26.24 74.14 111.40
C THR A 429 27.36 73.35 112.07
N THR A 430 28.42 73.01 111.32
CA THR A 430 29.52 72.14 111.81
C THR A 430 30.41 72.87 112.82
N ILE A 431 30.63 74.17 112.62
CA ILE A 431 31.42 75.01 113.53
C ILE A 431 30.80 75.05 114.94
N ILE A 432 29.47 75.06 115.03
CA ILE A 432 28.72 75.08 116.29
C ILE A 432 28.95 73.79 117.08
N PHE A 433 28.98 72.64 116.41
CA PHE A 433 29.06 71.32 117.05
C PHE A 433 30.43 71.05 117.70
N ILE A 434 31.52 71.53 117.08
CA ILE A 434 32.90 71.38 117.58
C ILE A 434 33.10 72.14 118.89
N ILE A 435 32.57 73.36 118.98
CA ILE A 435 32.72 74.23 120.14
C ILE A 435 32.08 73.58 121.39
N VAL A 436 30.90 72.96 121.23
CA VAL A 436 30.17 72.28 122.32
C VAL A 436 30.93 71.04 122.81
N SER A 437 31.53 70.28 121.89
CA SER A 437 32.22 69.02 122.20
C SER A 437 33.51 69.24 123.00
N ILE A 438 34.27 70.29 122.69
CA ILE A 438 35.50 70.66 123.42
C ILE A 438 35.17 71.08 124.86
N TYR A 439 34.08 71.83 125.05
CA TYR A 439 33.65 72.30 126.36
C TYR A 439 33.33 71.14 127.33
N LEU A 440 32.69 70.08 126.84
CA LEU A 440 32.34 68.90 127.64
C LEU A 440 33.56 68.07 128.06
N ALA A 441 34.57 67.94 127.19
CA ALA A 441 35.76 67.11 127.42
C ALA A 441 36.67 67.65 128.56
N ILE A 442 36.72 68.98 128.74
CA ILE A 442 37.57 69.60 129.77
C ILE A 442 36.98 69.39 131.18
N LYS A 443 35.66 69.30 131.31
CA LYS A 443 34.96 69.24 132.61
C LYS A 443 35.13 67.89 133.34
N VAL A 444 35.33 66.79 132.61
CA VAL A 444 35.34 65.42 133.16
C VAL A 444 36.68 65.02 133.84
N ARG A 445 37.80 65.70 133.54
CA ARG A 445 39.15 65.26 133.98
C ARG A 445 39.57 65.63 135.40
N ARG A 446 38.83 66.45 136.18
CA ARG A 446 39.31 66.99 137.48
C ARG A 446 38.84 66.26 138.75
N VAL A 447 38.02 65.20 138.69
CA VAL A 447 37.28 64.69 139.89
C VAL A 447 37.84 63.40 140.53
N GLY A 448 39.00 62.85 140.13
CA GLY A 448 39.49 61.59 140.73
C GLY A 448 41.01 61.43 140.89
N ARG A 449 41.58 61.87 142.02
CA ARG A 449 42.70 61.25 142.78
C ARG A 449 43.13 62.13 143.97
N LYS A 450 42.84 61.61 145.19
CA LYS A 450 43.32 61.90 146.56
C LYS A 450 43.31 63.33 147.09
#